data_AF-A0A328RNA5-F1
#
_entry.id   AF-A0A328RNA5-F1
#
_cell.length_a   1.000
_cell.length_b   1.000
_cell.length_c   1.000
_cell.angle_alpha   90.00
_cell.angle_beta   90.00
_cell.angle_gamma   90.00
#
_symmetry.space_group_name_H-M   'P 1'
#
loop_
_entity.id
_entity.type
_entity.pdbx_description
1 polymer ?
#
loop_
_entity_poly.entity_id
_entity_poly.type
_entity_poly.pdbx_seq_one_letter_code
_entity_poly.pdbx_strand_id
1 'polypeptide(L)'
;MPSLPESPQPPKELVELQTWFAQAVVAQNKSAKSFKPDHYLNSSKRLKAAERLEIYMGDYWPRVLESLAEDFPMLKSFWGDSHFDDFMRDYLKAFPSTSFTLFHLGSQLQKYIDDFYTEKNKNLVLDIVRLEWARMHAYMAKDGLVFDSSKLSPEEARHLSEASLRFHPSVTLLHLEHPLLKHTLGHS
;
A
#
# COMPACT_ATOMS: atom_id res chain seq x y z
N MET A 1 24.85 -38.67 -9.49
CA MET A 1 24.18 -37.47 -8.93
C MET A 1 22.70 -37.74 -8.90
N PRO A 2 21.96 -37.42 -7.82
CA PRO A 2 20.50 -37.54 -7.87
C PRO A 2 19.98 -36.52 -8.89
N SER A 3 19.27 -37.02 -9.89
CA SER A 3 18.58 -36.23 -10.90
C SER A 3 17.60 -35.27 -10.22
N LEU A 4 17.59 -34.01 -10.66
CA LEU A 4 16.56 -33.06 -10.24
C LEU A 4 15.19 -33.61 -10.66
N PRO A 5 14.15 -33.48 -9.82
CA PRO A 5 12.79 -33.84 -10.22
C PRO A 5 12.42 -33.07 -11.48
N GLU A 6 11.63 -33.72 -12.34
CA GLU A 6 11.12 -33.15 -13.58
C GLU A 6 10.39 -31.82 -13.29
N SER A 7 10.61 -30.81 -14.12
CA SER A 7 10.01 -29.50 -13.89
C SER A 7 8.49 -29.57 -14.05
N PRO A 8 7.72 -28.90 -13.17
CA PRO A 8 6.28 -28.80 -13.34
C PRO A 8 5.96 -28.14 -14.68
N GLN A 9 4.87 -28.59 -15.30
CA GLN A 9 4.30 -27.91 -16.46
C GLN A 9 3.42 -26.77 -15.94
N PRO A 10 3.85 -25.49 -16.03
CA PRO A 10 3.02 -24.38 -15.61
C PRO A 10 1.77 -24.28 -16.51
N PRO A 11 0.71 -23.61 -16.05
CA PRO A 11 -0.46 -23.32 -16.87
C PRO A 11 -0.04 -22.57 -18.13
N LYS A 12 -0.80 -22.74 -19.21
CA LYS A 12 -0.51 -22.09 -20.50
C LYS A 12 -0.55 -20.56 -20.38
N GLU A 13 -1.38 -20.04 -19.48
CA GLU A 13 -1.61 -18.61 -19.29
C GLU A 13 -1.00 -18.12 -17.98
N LEU A 14 -0.24 -17.01 -18.06
CA LEU A 14 0.43 -16.39 -16.90
C LEU A 14 -0.56 -15.96 -15.81
N VAL A 15 -1.76 -15.53 -16.20
CA VAL A 15 -2.80 -15.08 -15.27
C VAL A 15 -3.23 -16.18 -14.30
N GLU A 16 -3.21 -17.44 -14.73
CA GLU A 16 -3.58 -18.57 -13.87
C GLU A 16 -2.52 -18.79 -12.79
N LEU A 17 -1.24 -18.73 -13.17
CA LEU A 17 -0.12 -18.86 -12.23
C LEU A 17 -0.09 -17.70 -11.22
N GLN A 18 -0.30 -16.46 -11.69
CA GLN A 18 -0.36 -15.27 -10.83
C GLN A 18 -1.53 -15.34 -9.85
N THR A 19 -2.71 -15.74 -10.33
CA THR A 19 -3.90 -15.90 -9.49
C THR A 19 -3.69 -16.97 -8.43
N TRP A 20 -3.14 -18.13 -8.82
CA TRP A 20 -2.82 -19.20 -7.89
C TRP A 20 -1.83 -18.74 -6.80
N PHE A 21 -0.75 -18.08 -7.20
CA PHE A 21 0.27 -17.63 -6.25
C PHE A 21 -0.28 -16.58 -5.30
N ALA A 22 -1.04 -15.59 -5.81
CA ALA A 22 -1.71 -14.58 -4.99
C ALA A 22 -2.68 -15.20 -3.97
N GLN A 23 -3.51 -16.15 -4.40
CA GLN A 23 -4.42 -16.88 -3.50
C GLN A 23 -3.66 -17.65 -2.42
N ALA A 24 -2.51 -18.24 -2.76
CA ALA A 24 -1.70 -18.99 -1.81
C ALA A 24 -1.08 -18.09 -0.74
N VAL A 25 -0.43 -16.98 -1.13
CA VAL A 25 0.28 -16.10 -0.18
C VAL A 25 -0.65 -15.24 0.67
N VAL A 26 -1.84 -14.89 0.18
CA VAL A 26 -2.85 -14.14 0.94
C VAL A 26 -3.56 -15.04 1.97
N ALA A 27 -3.68 -16.34 1.69
CA ALA A 27 -4.43 -17.25 2.54
C ALA A 27 -3.83 -17.38 3.94
N GLN A 28 -4.64 -17.09 4.95
CA GLN A 28 -4.31 -17.31 6.35
C GLN A 28 -4.82 -18.67 6.83
N ASN A 29 -4.13 -19.26 7.82
CA ASN A 29 -4.51 -20.53 8.45
C ASN A 29 -4.62 -21.72 7.48
N LYS A 30 -3.90 -21.70 6.36
CA LYS A 30 -3.81 -22.82 5.41
C LYS A 30 -2.36 -23.28 5.27
N SER A 31 -2.17 -24.59 5.13
CA SER A 31 -0.85 -25.15 4.80
C SER A 31 -0.55 -24.94 3.31
N ALA A 32 0.70 -24.64 2.98
CA ALA A 32 1.21 -24.57 1.61
C ALA A 32 0.85 -25.80 0.77
N LYS A 33 0.81 -27.00 1.39
CA LYS A 33 0.44 -28.25 0.70
C LYS A 33 -0.98 -28.23 0.11
N SER A 34 -1.91 -27.50 0.72
CA SER A 34 -3.29 -27.39 0.23
C SER A 34 -3.40 -26.72 -1.14
N PHE A 35 -2.38 -25.97 -1.55
CA PHE A 35 -2.30 -25.29 -2.84
C PHE A 35 -1.61 -26.12 -3.94
N LYS A 36 -1.22 -27.36 -3.66
CA LYS A 36 -0.53 -28.27 -4.61
C LYS A 36 0.67 -27.60 -5.31
N PRO A 37 1.64 -27.07 -4.54
CA PRO A 37 2.73 -26.26 -5.08
C PRO A 37 3.62 -27.01 -6.07
N ASP A 38 3.70 -28.34 -5.99
CA ASP A 38 4.47 -29.17 -6.92
C ASP A 38 3.99 -29.06 -8.38
N HIS A 39 2.76 -28.57 -8.62
CA HIS A 39 2.24 -28.32 -9.96
C HIS A 39 2.79 -27.03 -10.60
N TYR A 40 3.23 -26.07 -9.79
CA TYR A 40 3.61 -24.72 -10.25
C TYR A 40 5.04 -24.31 -9.86
N LEU A 41 5.61 -24.91 -8.83
CA LEU A 41 6.91 -24.57 -8.28
C LEU A 41 7.87 -25.76 -8.37
N ASN A 42 9.07 -25.49 -8.91
CA ASN A 42 10.17 -26.43 -8.85
C ASN A 42 10.64 -26.62 -7.40
N SER A 43 10.99 -27.86 -7.04
CA SER A 43 11.82 -28.10 -5.85
C SER A 43 13.28 -27.70 -6.13
N SER A 44 13.99 -27.30 -5.09
CA SER A 44 15.45 -27.09 -5.13
C SER A 44 16.18 -28.23 -4.43
N LYS A 45 17.52 -28.23 -4.48
CA LYS A 45 18.33 -29.19 -3.71
C LYS A 45 18.13 -29.09 -2.18
N ARG A 46 17.65 -27.95 -1.68
CA ARG A 46 17.53 -27.65 -0.24
C ARG A 46 16.10 -27.57 0.27
N LEU A 47 15.15 -27.22 -0.58
CA LEU A 47 13.76 -26.96 -0.22
C LEU A 47 12.82 -27.54 -1.27
N LYS A 48 11.82 -28.28 -0.83
CA LYS A 48 10.68 -28.76 -1.61
C LYS A 48 9.78 -27.59 -2.01
N ALA A 49 8.96 -27.78 -3.04
CA ALA A 49 8.01 -26.78 -3.53
C ALA A 49 7.12 -26.20 -2.41
N ALA A 50 6.60 -27.06 -1.51
CA ALA A 50 5.81 -26.65 -0.37
C ALA A 50 6.57 -25.77 0.63
N GLU A 51 7.81 -26.13 0.97
CA GLU A 51 8.65 -25.35 1.90
C GLU A 51 9.00 -23.98 1.31
N ARG A 52 9.21 -23.90 -0.01
CA ARG A 52 9.42 -22.62 -0.70
C ARG A 52 8.17 -21.75 -0.63
N LEU A 53 7.00 -22.31 -0.91
CA LEU A 53 5.74 -21.56 -0.85
C LEU A 53 5.46 -21.07 0.58
N GLU A 54 5.74 -21.90 1.58
CA GLU A 54 5.52 -21.57 2.99
C GLU A 54 6.34 -20.35 3.45
N ILE A 55 7.56 -20.16 2.92
CA ILE A 55 8.33 -18.94 3.15
C ILE A 55 7.58 -17.71 2.64
N TYR A 56 7.05 -17.74 1.41
CA TYR A 56 6.29 -16.61 0.85
C TYR A 56 4.98 -16.37 1.59
N MET A 57 4.28 -17.43 2.00
CA MET A 57 3.06 -17.32 2.81
C MET A 57 3.35 -16.69 4.18
N GLY A 58 4.48 -17.06 4.81
CA GLY A 58 4.90 -16.52 6.10
C GLY A 58 5.30 -15.04 6.03
N ASP A 59 5.93 -14.64 4.93
CA ASP A 59 6.46 -13.28 4.75
C ASP A 59 5.43 -12.28 4.23
N TYR A 60 4.36 -12.74 3.58
CA TYR A 60 3.42 -11.85 2.89
C TYR A 60 2.76 -10.84 3.84
N TRP A 61 2.06 -11.33 4.86
CA TRP A 61 1.34 -10.46 5.80
C TRP A 61 2.25 -9.55 6.62
N PRO A 62 3.37 -10.02 7.19
CA PRO A 62 4.32 -9.14 7.87
C PRO A 62 4.78 -7.98 7.01
N ARG A 63 5.19 -8.23 5.75
CA ARG A 63 5.67 -7.17 4.84
C ARG A 63 4.59 -6.16 4.50
N VAL A 64 3.37 -6.64 4.27
CA VAL A 64 2.23 -5.77 3.93
C VAL A 64 1.83 -4.88 5.11
N LEU A 65 1.82 -5.44 6.33
CA LEU A 65 1.50 -4.68 7.54
C LEU A 65 2.61 -3.71 7.93
N GLU A 66 3.88 -4.11 7.77
CA GLU A 66 5.03 -3.23 7.97
C GLU A 66 4.98 -2.03 7.01
N SER A 67 4.69 -2.26 5.73
CA SER A 67 4.52 -1.16 4.76
C SER A 67 3.38 -0.21 5.15
N LEU A 68 2.23 -0.73 5.60
CA LEU A 68 1.14 0.12 6.08
C LEU A 68 1.51 0.86 7.37
N ALA A 69 2.29 0.26 8.25
CA ALA A 69 2.77 0.90 9.47
C ALA A 69 3.75 2.06 9.18
N GLU A 70 4.58 1.93 8.15
CA GLU A 70 5.44 3.01 7.65
C GLU A 70 4.64 4.15 7.01
N ASP A 71 3.55 3.82 6.30
CA ASP A 71 2.67 4.81 5.66
C ASP A 71 1.77 5.54 6.67
N PHE A 72 1.38 4.87 7.77
CA PHE A 72 0.43 5.38 8.78
C PHE A 72 0.96 5.31 10.24
N PRO A 73 2.13 5.89 10.54
CA PRO A 73 2.79 5.76 11.84
C PRO A 73 2.01 6.42 12.99
N MET A 74 1.32 7.53 12.76
CA MET A 74 0.48 8.20 13.76
C MET A 74 -0.74 7.35 14.07
N LEU A 75 -1.38 6.78 13.05
CA LEU A 75 -2.51 5.88 13.25
C LEU A 75 -2.11 4.64 14.06
N LYS A 76 -0.95 4.05 13.73
CA LYS A 76 -0.39 2.93 14.51
C LYS A 76 -0.11 3.32 15.95
N SER A 77 0.48 4.50 16.18
CA SER A 77 0.73 5.01 17.53
C SER A 77 -0.58 5.24 18.31
N PHE A 78 -1.62 5.72 17.63
CA PHE A 78 -2.93 5.99 18.22
C PHE A 78 -3.66 4.70 18.65
N TRP A 79 -3.66 3.67 17.80
CA TRP A 79 -4.34 2.40 18.08
C TRP A 79 -3.49 1.40 18.88
N GLY A 80 -2.17 1.51 18.78
CA GLY A 80 -1.24 0.48 19.22
C GLY A 80 -1.14 -0.69 18.24
N ASP A 81 -0.04 -1.44 18.35
CA ASP A 81 0.41 -2.42 17.36
C ASP A 81 -0.63 -3.50 17.06
N SER A 82 -1.17 -4.17 18.07
CA SER A 82 -2.12 -5.27 17.85
C SER A 82 -3.42 -4.81 17.20
N HIS A 83 -3.98 -3.68 17.64
CA HIS A 83 -5.22 -3.17 17.05
C HIS A 83 -4.99 -2.71 15.61
N PHE A 84 -3.88 -2.02 15.35
CA PHE A 84 -3.51 -1.61 13.99
C PHE A 84 -3.40 -2.81 13.05
N ASP A 85 -2.66 -3.85 13.45
CA ASP A 85 -2.46 -5.04 12.62
C ASP A 85 -3.77 -5.77 12.32
N ASP A 86 -4.62 -5.97 13.33
CA ASP A 86 -5.93 -6.62 13.15
C ASP A 86 -6.84 -5.79 12.24
N PHE A 87 -6.88 -4.47 12.45
CA PHE A 87 -7.67 -3.56 11.62
C PHE A 87 -7.20 -3.56 10.16
N MET A 88 -5.89 -3.51 9.93
CA MET A 88 -5.32 -3.52 8.57
C MET A 88 -5.51 -4.87 7.86
N ARG A 89 -5.50 -5.98 8.59
CA ARG A 89 -5.86 -7.29 8.04
C ARG A 89 -7.30 -7.31 7.54
N ASP A 90 -8.24 -6.77 8.32
CA ASP A 90 -9.66 -6.75 7.95
C ASP A 90 -9.92 -5.77 6.80
N TYR A 91 -9.27 -4.60 6.83
CA TYR A 91 -9.24 -3.66 5.71
C TYR A 91 -8.82 -4.35 4.40
N LEU A 92 -7.68 -5.06 4.39
CA LEU A 92 -7.16 -5.68 3.17
C LEU A 92 -7.95 -6.92 2.72
N LYS A 93 -8.73 -7.54 3.60
CA LYS A 93 -9.71 -8.58 3.20
C LYS A 93 -10.90 -7.95 2.47
N ALA A 94 -11.37 -6.78 2.92
CA ALA A 94 -12.50 -6.08 2.31
C ALA A 94 -12.09 -5.30 1.05
N PHE A 95 -10.88 -4.75 1.03
CA PHE A 95 -10.30 -3.94 -0.03
C PHE A 95 -8.93 -4.52 -0.44
N PRO A 96 -8.92 -5.68 -1.13
CA PRO A 96 -7.67 -6.29 -1.56
C PRO A 96 -6.91 -5.38 -2.52
N SER A 97 -5.57 -5.42 -2.46
CA SER A 97 -4.74 -4.67 -3.41
C SER A 97 -5.01 -5.10 -4.84
N THR A 98 -5.27 -4.13 -5.71
CA THR A 98 -5.35 -4.31 -7.16
C THR A 98 -4.11 -3.76 -7.86
N SER A 99 -3.05 -3.46 -7.10
CA SER A 99 -1.82 -2.83 -7.58
C SER A 99 -0.62 -3.75 -7.37
N PHE A 100 0.35 -3.67 -8.28
CA PHE A 100 1.63 -4.38 -8.13
C PHE A 100 2.56 -3.74 -7.10
N THR A 101 2.27 -2.50 -6.67
CA THR A 101 3.07 -1.76 -5.69
C THR A 101 2.36 -1.63 -4.34
N LEU A 102 3.15 -1.70 -3.27
CA LEU A 102 2.68 -1.53 -1.89
C LEU A 102 2.23 -0.09 -1.60
N PHE A 103 2.72 0.88 -2.36
CA PHE A 103 2.35 2.29 -2.21
C PHE A 103 0.86 2.57 -2.28
N HIS A 104 0.10 1.74 -3.01
CA HIS A 104 -1.34 1.93 -3.17
C HIS A 104 -2.16 1.16 -2.13
N LEU A 105 -1.51 0.46 -1.19
CA LEU A 105 -2.20 -0.35 -0.17
C LEU A 105 -3.15 0.52 0.66
N GLY A 106 -2.76 1.72 1.05
CA GLY A 106 -3.58 2.63 1.86
C GLY A 106 -4.69 3.37 1.11
N SER A 107 -4.78 3.24 -0.21
CA SER A 107 -5.62 4.12 -1.05
C SER A 107 -7.12 4.10 -0.73
N GLN A 108 -7.63 2.99 -0.21
CA GLN A 108 -9.04 2.80 0.13
C GLN A 108 -9.28 2.86 1.66
N LEU A 109 -8.25 3.12 2.46
CA LEU A 109 -8.33 3.07 3.92
C LEU A 109 -9.32 4.12 4.48
N GLN A 110 -9.30 5.34 3.92
CA GLN A 110 -10.26 6.38 4.32
C GLN A 110 -11.70 5.91 4.09
N LYS A 111 -11.99 5.33 2.91
CA LYS A 111 -13.31 4.80 2.60
C LYS A 111 -13.71 3.65 3.54
N TYR A 112 -12.77 2.75 3.84
CA TYR A 112 -13.00 1.65 4.77
C TYR A 112 -13.36 2.16 6.17
N ILE A 113 -12.66 3.16 6.68
CA ILE A 113 -12.96 3.78 7.98
C ILE A 113 -14.33 4.47 7.94
N ASP A 114 -14.65 5.18 6.85
CA ASP A 114 -15.95 5.81 6.68
C ASP A 114 -17.11 4.79 6.69
N ASP A 115 -16.93 3.62 6.10
CA ASP A 115 -17.98 2.61 6.01
C ASP A 115 -18.08 1.74 7.28
N PHE A 116 -16.96 1.39 7.91
CA PHE A 116 -16.90 0.29 8.89
C PHE A 116 -16.41 0.69 10.29
N TYR A 117 -15.73 1.83 10.48
CA TYR A 117 -15.28 2.25 11.80
C TYR A 117 -16.40 3.01 12.53
N THR A 118 -16.82 2.49 13.69
CA THR A 118 -18.00 2.98 14.44
C THR A 118 -17.67 3.58 15.81
N GLU A 119 -16.39 3.75 16.13
CA GLU A 119 -15.97 4.30 17.41
C GLU A 119 -16.15 5.83 17.47
N LYS A 120 -16.23 6.39 18.69
CA LYS A 120 -16.50 7.82 18.93
C LYS A 120 -15.41 8.76 18.40
N ASN A 121 -14.20 8.25 18.23
CA ASN A 121 -13.01 8.93 17.72
C ASN A 121 -12.91 8.87 16.18
N LYS A 122 -13.94 8.43 15.45
CA LYS A 122 -13.91 8.29 13.99
C LYS A 122 -13.39 9.52 13.25
N ASN A 123 -13.87 10.73 13.57
CA ASN A 123 -13.43 11.94 12.89
C ASN A 123 -11.94 12.22 13.10
N LEU A 124 -11.41 11.94 14.30
CA LEU A 124 -9.98 12.05 14.58
C LEU A 124 -9.18 11.04 13.74
N VAL A 125 -9.62 9.78 13.70
CA VAL A 125 -8.98 8.73 12.89
C VAL A 125 -8.97 9.09 11.40
N LEU A 126 -10.08 9.62 10.87
CA LEU A 126 -10.16 10.10 9.50
C LEU A 126 -9.20 11.25 9.22
N ASP A 127 -9.11 12.22 10.14
CA ASP A 127 -8.15 13.33 10.00
C ASP A 127 -6.70 12.83 9.98
N ILE A 128 -6.36 11.84 10.82
CA ILE A 128 -5.04 11.19 10.84
C ILE A 128 -4.75 10.56 9.48
N VAL A 129 -5.65 9.69 9.00
CA VAL A 129 -5.47 8.99 7.73
C VAL A 129 -5.37 9.96 6.56
N ARG A 130 -6.20 11.01 6.52
CA ARG A 130 -6.16 12.03 5.46
C ARG A 130 -4.84 12.79 5.46
N LEU A 131 -4.31 13.12 6.63
CA LEU A 131 -3.01 13.79 6.75
C LEU A 131 -1.86 12.89 6.28
N GLU A 132 -1.80 11.65 6.77
CA GLU A 132 -0.72 10.72 6.45
C GLU A 132 -0.76 10.31 4.97
N TRP A 133 -1.96 10.05 4.44
CA TRP A 133 -2.15 9.74 3.03
C TRP A 133 -1.78 10.92 2.10
N ALA A 134 -2.13 12.16 2.48
CA ALA A 134 -1.71 13.35 1.73
C ALA A 134 -0.19 13.52 1.70
N ARG A 135 0.52 13.17 2.77
CA ARG A 135 1.99 13.18 2.80
C ARG A 135 2.58 12.13 1.87
N MET A 136 2.03 10.92 1.88
CA MET A 136 2.43 9.87 0.95
C MET A 136 2.21 10.31 -0.50
N HIS A 137 1.05 10.89 -0.80
CA HIS A 137 0.76 11.46 -2.13
C HIS A 137 1.74 12.56 -2.52
N ALA A 138 2.11 13.44 -1.58
CA ALA A 138 3.08 14.51 -1.85
C ALA A 138 4.47 13.94 -2.17
N TYR A 139 4.90 12.91 -1.44
CA TYR A 139 6.17 12.21 -1.66
C TYR A 139 6.21 11.48 -3.02
N MET A 140 5.08 10.89 -3.41
CA MET A 140 4.95 10.12 -4.65
C MET A 140 4.55 10.94 -5.88
N ALA A 141 4.27 12.22 -5.71
CA ALA A 141 3.83 13.08 -6.78
C ALA A 141 4.87 13.10 -7.91
N LYS A 142 4.40 12.99 -9.15
CA LYS A 142 5.27 13.16 -10.32
C LYS A 142 5.88 14.55 -10.31
N ASP A 143 7.13 14.63 -10.76
CA ASP A 143 7.77 15.92 -11.04
C ASP A 143 6.89 16.74 -11.98
N GLY A 144 6.51 17.93 -11.51
CA GLY A 144 5.79 18.92 -12.28
C GLY A 144 6.73 19.93 -12.90
N LEU A 145 6.22 20.64 -13.89
CA LEU A 145 6.93 21.78 -14.45
C LEU A 145 7.00 22.88 -13.38
N VAL A 146 8.21 23.28 -13.02
CA VAL A 146 8.44 24.43 -12.15
C VAL A 146 8.10 25.69 -12.93
N PHE A 147 7.21 26.51 -12.37
CA PHE A 147 6.93 27.82 -12.93
C PHE A 147 8.15 28.72 -12.77
N ASP A 148 8.66 29.21 -13.91
CA ASP A 148 9.80 30.12 -13.96
C ASP A 148 9.32 31.44 -14.57
N SER A 149 9.17 32.45 -13.69
CA SER A 149 8.69 33.76 -14.09
C SER A 149 9.64 34.48 -15.05
N SER A 150 10.91 34.08 -15.12
CA SER A 150 11.87 34.66 -16.07
C SER A 150 11.58 34.29 -17.53
N LYS A 151 10.76 33.26 -17.76
CA LYS A 151 10.35 32.81 -19.10
C LYS A 151 9.13 33.55 -19.64
N LEU A 152 8.49 34.38 -18.82
CA LEU A 152 7.35 35.17 -19.27
C LEU A 152 7.82 36.32 -20.16
N SER A 153 7.17 36.48 -21.29
CA SER A 153 7.24 37.71 -22.07
C SER A 153 6.61 38.88 -21.30
N PRO A 154 6.98 40.14 -21.62
CA PRO A 154 6.34 41.31 -21.04
C PRO A 154 4.82 41.39 -21.26
N GLU A 155 4.32 40.75 -22.32
CA GLU A 155 2.89 40.67 -22.61
C GLU A 155 2.19 39.66 -21.69
N GLU A 156 2.71 38.45 -21.56
CA GLU A 156 2.19 37.43 -20.63
C GLU A 156 2.22 37.90 -19.18
N ALA A 157 3.26 38.62 -18.77
CA ALA A 157 3.37 39.19 -17.43
C ALA A 157 2.28 40.23 -17.11
N ARG A 158 1.76 40.96 -18.12
CA ARG A 158 0.66 41.93 -17.92
C ARG A 158 -0.69 41.26 -17.71
N HIS A 159 -0.86 40.04 -18.22
CA HIS A 159 -2.10 39.26 -18.09
C HIS A 159 -2.04 38.25 -16.93
N LEU A 160 -1.03 38.33 -16.05
CA LEU A 160 -0.85 37.35 -14.97
C LEU A 160 -2.03 37.30 -13.99
N SER A 161 -2.70 38.43 -13.76
CA SER A 161 -3.89 38.51 -12.91
C SER A 161 -5.10 37.77 -13.48
N GLU A 162 -5.10 37.51 -14.79
CA GLU A 162 -6.14 36.77 -15.51
C GLU A 162 -5.76 35.29 -15.70
N ALA A 163 -4.51 34.93 -15.36
CA ALA A 163 -4.00 33.58 -15.52
C ALA A 163 -4.61 32.60 -14.51
N SER A 164 -4.84 31.37 -14.96
CA SER A 164 -5.22 30.26 -14.07
C SER A 164 -3.97 29.54 -13.57
N LEU A 165 -3.71 29.63 -12.28
CA LEU A 165 -2.65 28.87 -11.63
C LEU A 165 -3.13 27.43 -11.35
N ARG A 166 -2.23 26.46 -11.51
CA ARG A 166 -2.43 25.08 -11.07
C ARG A 166 -1.37 24.75 -10.04
N PHE A 167 -1.78 24.11 -8.95
CA PHE A 167 -0.82 23.62 -7.98
C PHE A 167 -0.02 22.44 -8.54
N HIS A 168 1.18 22.27 -8.01
CA HIS A 168 1.97 21.08 -8.25
C HIS A 168 1.19 19.83 -7.79
N PRO A 169 1.30 18.67 -8.45
CA PRO A 169 0.59 17.45 -8.07
C PRO A 169 0.85 16.95 -6.63
N SER A 170 1.91 17.45 -5.97
CA SER A 170 2.21 17.14 -4.57
C SER A 170 1.40 17.96 -3.56
N VAL A 171 0.65 18.97 -4.01
CA VAL A 171 -0.11 19.84 -3.12
C VAL A 171 -1.50 19.25 -2.91
N THR A 172 -1.78 18.89 -1.66
CA THR A 172 -3.13 18.52 -1.21
C THR A 172 -3.60 19.53 -0.19
N LEU A 173 -4.76 20.16 -0.43
CA LEU A 173 -5.39 21.03 0.56
C LEU A 173 -6.27 20.18 1.48
N LEU A 174 -5.98 20.21 2.78
CA LEU A 174 -6.73 19.48 3.79
C LEU A 174 -7.50 20.43 4.70
N HIS A 175 -8.74 20.04 5.01
CA HIS A 175 -9.50 20.60 6.11
C HIS A 175 -9.64 19.52 7.19
N LEU A 176 -9.00 19.75 8.33
CA LEU A 176 -8.95 18.83 9.48
C LEU A 176 -9.70 19.48 10.65
N GLU A 177 -10.51 18.69 11.35
CA GLU A 177 -11.22 19.11 12.56
C GLU A 177 -10.28 19.12 13.78
N HIS A 178 -9.16 18.38 13.71
CA HIS A 178 -8.22 18.18 14.81
C HIS A 178 -6.82 18.77 14.52
N PRO A 179 -6.11 19.32 15.53
CA PRO A 179 -4.82 19.99 15.35
C PRO A 179 -3.63 19.00 15.32
N LEU A 180 -3.56 18.15 14.28
CA LEU A 180 -2.61 17.04 14.19
C LEU A 180 -1.15 17.44 13.93
N LEU A 181 -0.90 18.63 13.36
CA LEU A 181 0.43 19.02 12.88
C LEU A 181 1.49 19.14 14.00
N LYS A 182 1.08 19.43 15.25
CA LYS A 182 2.00 19.57 16.39
C LYS A 182 2.68 18.25 16.78
N HIS A 183 2.08 17.11 16.44
CA HIS A 183 2.60 15.79 16.79
C HIS A 183 3.57 15.22 15.76
N THR A 184 3.75 15.90 14.63
CA THR A 184 4.46 15.34 13.46
C THR A 184 5.84 15.93 13.17
N LEU A 185 6.22 17.04 13.81
CA LEU A 185 7.46 17.77 13.51
C LEU A 185 8.65 17.36 14.40
N GLY A 186 8.56 16.23 15.12
CA GLY A 186 9.58 15.75 16.06
C GLY A 186 10.54 14.68 15.52
N HIS A 187 10.34 14.20 14.29
CA HIS A 187 11.18 13.18 13.66
C HIS A 187 11.55 13.62 12.24
N SER A 188 12.58 14.46 12.15
CA SER A 188 13.32 14.76 10.92
C SER A 188 14.79 14.91 11.28
#